data_AF-A0AAF0FTT5-F1
#
_entry.id   AF-A0AAF0FTT5-F1
#
_cell.length_a   1.000
_cell.length_b   1.000
_cell.length_c   1.000
_cell.angle_alpha   90.00
_cell.angle_beta   90.00
_cell.angle_gamma   90.00
#
_symmetry.space_group_name_H-M   'P 1'
#
loop_
_entity.id
_entity.type
_entity.pdbx_description
1 polymer ?
#
loop_
_entity_poly.entity_id
_entity_poly.type
_entity_poly.pdbx_seq_one_letter_code
_entity_poly.pdbx_strand_id
1 'polypeptide(L)'
;MGINHDELSEFACRGIEYALAIYAATRSPREHYYTNILGTLELLGLDSSRAEEIYHEVTGRLIRLIESVSQEDVEKIIRECLDEYKVFDEAVKRIHGLPESSRRILQYGVLRIRKSIEKWHVEYFNSDDVADFVSVMLGEDISRDEIEQLFVRTLLAVRNHSSGRRYYYTVMKLIPNTKKLVYEISSTVEKELPSYDEIYSKLKYTAEAFQIAALCNPDSIVFNALYGFKLEDVVTYLEIPKIVHKGKKNNLSEITKDIYKAVQTLAQEHADNTMVNRLADAFKNLGYEIDLKHKGFLEYAYCCRYTATRPGTVLYIYVCPFAVKLPGVGKDEKAVIVFEGIGANLLEYINILGRHDWYKHLANALWICIHKNNVYILNTTIKDPWQKEIVESLRKTYPNVHIIPPPTPVERKPIPIPVPTTPLPITPTPVPVETIRSHEDMKTVVAQVLEDMGFSIYVNAVKATRRNAEIEVDIWAEKQVGMSRFKIHVSCGNWDRDIDRLAVAEESSKIMDLVELPHLRILVVKSISKTAKGLADLDGFFVIELGEKTVKANAQDVYETIYRELSEIFTNIAPLKLVGIARRVNKTAEELHSIAQELSRLSQNYR
;
A
#
# COMPACT_ATOMS: atom_id res chain seq x y z
N MET A 1 -21.54 37.58 -36.45
CA MET A 1 -21.24 38.13 -35.11
C MET A 1 -19.75 37.99 -34.92
N GLY A 2 -19.03 39.11 -34.96
CA GLY A 2 -17.56 39.16 -34.89
C GLY A 2 -17.08 38.62 -33.55
N ILE A 3 -15.94 37.95 -33.57
CA ILE A 3 -15.48 37.08 -32.50
C ILE A 3 -15.06 37.91 -31.28
N ASN A 4 -15.43 37.35 -30.13
CA ASN A 4 -15.26 37.76 -28.74
C ASN A 4 -13.79 37.92 -28.24
N HIS A 5 -12.82 38.12 -29.14
CA HIS A 5 -11.39 38.18 -28.78
C HIS A 5 -11.04 39.46 -28.02
N ASP A 6 -11.55 40.61 -28.45
CA ASP A 6 -11.24 41.89 -27.83
C ASP A 6 -11.79 41.95 -26.40
N GLU A 7 -13.01 41.44 -26.18
CA GLU A 7 -13.63 41.36 -24.84
C GLU A 7 -12.86 40.41 -23.92
N LEU A 8 -12.44 39.24 -24.42
CA LEU A 8 -11.64 38.30 -23.65
C LEU A 8 -10.26 38.87 -23.33
N SER A 9 -9.63 39.56 -24.28
CA SER A 9 -8.33 40.22 -24.11
C SER A 9 -8.41 41.35 -23.08
N GLU A 10 -9.38 42.25 -23.21
CA GLU A 10 -9.62 43.34 -22.26
C GLU A 10 -9.87 42.80 -20.85
N PHE A 11 -10.58 41.67 -20.72
CA PHE A 11 -10.83 41.05 -19.42
C PHE A 11 -9.60 40.34 -18.84
N ALA A 12 -8.88 39.57 -19.66
CA ALA A 12 -7.68 38.85 -19.23
C ALA A 12 -6.53 39.79 -18.85
N CYS A 13 -6.38 40.91 -19.57
CA CYS A 13 -5.36 41.93 -19.35
C CYS A 13 -5.80 42.99 -18.31
N ARG A 14 -6.65 42.65 -17.32
CA ARG A 14 -6.96 43.51 -16.17
C ARG A 14 -5.93 43.42 -15.05
N GLY A 15 -5.23 42.29 -14.97
CA GLY A 15 -4.17 42.04 -14.00
C GLY A 15 -3.56 40.66 -14.21
N ILE A 16 -2.40 40.42 -13.61
CA ILE A 16 -1.73 39.11 -13.64
C ILE A 16 -2.66 38.04 -13.06
N GLU A 17 -3.39 38.39 -12.00
CA GLU A 17 -4.34 37.52 -11.31
C GLU A 17 -5.47 37.05 -12.24
N TYR A 18 -6.01 37.95 -13.07
CA TYR A 18 -7.04 37.63 -14.04
C TYR A 18 -6.49 36.70 -15.13
N ALA A 19 -5.34 37.03 -15.71
CA ALA A 19 -4.69 36.20 -16.72
C ALA A 19 -4.40 34.78 -16.18
N LEU A 20 -3.88 34.65 -14.96
CA LEU A 20 -3.59 33.37 -14.32
C LEU A 20 -4.85 32.60 -13.91
N ALA A 21 -5.89 33.28 -13.42
CA ALA A 21 -7.18 32.65 -13.11
C ALA A 21 -7.81 32.04 -14.36
N ILE A 22 -7.82 32.78 -15.47
CA ILE A 22 -8.31 32.29 -16.74
C ILE A 22 -7.45 31.12 -17.22
N TYR A 23 -6.13 31.21 -17.09
CA TYR A 23 -5.22 30.13 -17.46
C TYR A 23 -5.43 28.86 -16.64
N ALA A 24 -5.67 28.98 -15.33
CA ALA A 24 -6.01 27.85 -14.46
C ALA A 24 -7.36 27.19 -14.85
N ALA A 25 -8.30 27.98 -15.41
CA ALA A 25 -9.55 27.44 -15.95
C ALA A 25 -9.36 26.72 -17.29
N THR A 26 -8.36 27.09 -18.11
CA THR A 26 -8.14 26.47 -19.42
C THR A 26 -7.81 24.98 -19.29
N ARG A 27 -8.59 24.15 -20.01
CA ARG A 27 -8.51 22.68 -19.99
C ARG A 27 -8.78 22.01 -18.63
N SER A 28 -9.18 22.78 -17.62
CA SER A 28 -9.72 22.24 -16.38
C SER A 28 -11.16 21.75 -16.62
N PRO A 29 -11.59 20.62 -16.04
CA PRO A 29 -13.00 20.29 -15.97
C PRO A 29 -13.76 21.33 -15.15
N ARG A 30 -15.02 21.62 -15.50
CA ARG A 30 -15.82 22.69 -14.87
C ARG A 30 -15.97 22.47 -13.36
N GLU A 31 -16.08 21.23 -12.93
CA GLU A 31 -16.17 20.84 -11.52
C GLU A 31 -14.90 21.19 -10.70
N HIS A 32 -13.77 21.45 -11.37
CA HIS A 32 -12.50 21.84 -10.73
C HIS A 32 -12.16 23.31 -10.90
N TYR A 33 -13.01 24.13 -11.53
CA TYR A 33 -12.76 25.57 -11.70
C TYR A 33 -12.53 26.26 -10.37
N TYR A 34 -13.37 26.00 -9.37
CA TYR A 34 -13.23 26.60 -8.05
C TYR A 34 -11.85 26.26 -7.45
N THR A 35 -11.53 24.97 -7.36
CA THR A 35 -10.25 24.50 -6.77
C THR A 35 -9.02 25.02 -7.51
N ASN A 36 -9.06 25.05 -8.85
CA ASN A 36 -7.90 25.44 -9.66
C ASN A 36 -7.71 26.95 -9.68
N ILE A 37 -8.78 27.73 -9.86
CA ILE A 37 -8.72 29.20 -9.90
C ILE A 37 -8.41 29.73 -8.51
N LEU A 38 -9.28 29.44 -7.53
CA LEU A 38 -9.14 29.98 -6.18
C LEU A 38 -7.82 29.52 -5.56
N GLY A 39 -7.51 28.22 -5.69
CA GLY A 39 -6.26 27.67 -5.19
C GLY A 39 -5.01 28.29 -5.81
N THR A 40 -5.05 28.68 -7.10
CA THR A 40 -3.93 29.41 -7.73
C THR A 40 -3.81 30.82 -7.15
N LEU A 41 -4.92 31.55 -7.02
CA LEU A 41 -4.92 32.93 -6.54
C LEU A 41 -4.51 33.04 -5.06
N GLU A 42 -5.02 32.15 -4.21
CA GLU A 42 -4.65 32.11 -2.78
C GLU A 42 -3.18 31.74 -2.59
N LEU A 43 -2.66 30.74 -3.34
CA LEU A 43 -1.24 30.39 -3.29
C LEU A 43 -0.35 31.54 -3.77
N LEU A 44 -0.83 32.34 -4.74
CA LEU A 44 -0.16 33.54 -5.21
C LEU A 44 -0.07 34.64 -4.12
N GLY A 45 -0.91 34.54 -3.08
CA GLY A 45 -0.93 35.44 -1.92
C GLY A 45 -2.09 36.43 -1.93
N LEU A 46 -3.12 36.22 -2.76
CA LEU A 46 -4.34 37.01 -2.68
C LEU A 46 -5.14 36.64 -1.43
N ASP A 47 -5.83 37.62 -0.86
CA ASP A 47 -6.83 37.36 0.16
C ASP A 47 -8.00 36.56 -0.42
N SER A 48 -8.58 35.66 0.38
CA SER A 48 -9.65 34.76 -0.07
C SER A 48 -10.87 35.52 -0.60
N SER A 49 -11.23 36.68 -0.02
CA SER A 49 -12.34 37.50 -0.52
C SER A 49 -12.12 38.01 -1.94
N ARG A 50 -10.92 38.54 -2.23
CA ARG A 50 -10.56 39.01 -3.56
C ARG A 50 -10.40 37.86 -4.54
N ALA A 51 -9.85 36.73 -4.10
CA ALA A 51 -9.74 35.53 -4.91
C ALA A 51 -11.11 34.98 -5.32
N GLU A 52 -12.09 34.97 -4.40
CA GLU A 52 -13.49 34.60 -4.68
C GLU A 52 -14.18 35.57 -5.62
N GLU A 53 -13.95 36.88 -5.44
CA GLU A 53 -14.47 37.90 -6.35
C GLU A 53 -13.98 37.66 -7.80
N ILE A 54 -12.67 37.48 -7.98
CA ILE A 54 -12.08 37.18 -9.30
C ILE A 54 -12.62 35.85 -9.84
N TYR A 55 -12.76 34.82 -9.00
CA TYR A 55 -13.38 33.55 -9.42
C TYR A 55 -14.79 33.74 -9.95
N HIS A 56 -15.64 34.51 -9.27
CA HIS A 56 -17.01 34.78 -9.70
C HIS A 56 -17.07 35.64 -10.97
N GLU A 57 -16.18 36.62 -11.12
CA GLU A 57 -16.07 37.41 -12.35
C GLU A 57 -15.63 36.54 -13.53
N VAL A 58 -14.60 35.72 -13.34
CA VAL A 58 -14.09 34.78 -14.34
C VAL A 58 -15.20 33.78 -14.69
N THR A 59 -15.77 33.04 -13.74
CA THR A 59 -16.76 32.01 -14.06
C THR A 59 -18.10 32.56 -14.57
N GLY A 60 -18.53 33.73 -14.09
CA GLY A 60 -19.76 34.38 -14.52
C GLY A 60 -19.71 34.91 -15.96
N ARG A 61 -18.53 35.34 -16.43
CA ARG A 61 -18.33 35.85 -17.79
C ARG A 61 -17.73 34.82 -18.74
N LEU A 62 -16.73 34.05 -18.29
CA LEU A 62 -15.89 33.22 -19.18
C LEU A 62 -16.49 31.90 -19.64
N ILE A 63 -17.45 31.28 -18.95
CA ILE A 63 -17.97 29.97 -19.40
C ILE A 63 -18.51 30.08 -20.84
N ARG A 64 -19.15 31.20 -21.18
CA ARG A 64 -19.66 31.45 -22.55
C ARG A 64 -18.57 31.90 -23.52
N LEU A 65 -17.58 32.66 -23.04
CA LEU A 65 -16.47 33.19 -23.85
C LEU A 65 -15.46 32.09 -24.24
N ILE A 66 -14.98 31.30 -23.28
CA ILE A 66 -14.04 30.20 -23.50
C ILE A 66 -14.65 29.15 -24.44
N GLU A 67 -15.94 28.87 -24.32
CA GLU A 67 -16.61 27.91 -25.22
C GLU A 67 -16.78 28.44 -26.65
N SER A 68 -16.72 29.75 -26.84
CA SER A 68 -16.88 30.40 -28.13
C SER A 68 -15.56 30.67 -28.86
N VAL A 69 -14.41 30.48 -28.19
CA VAL A 69 -13.07 30.78 -28.71
C VAL A 69 -12.21 29.52 -28.69
N SER A 70 -11.29 29.36 -29.65
CA SER A 70 -10.40 28.20 -29.64
C SER A 70 -9.46 28.24 -28.44
N GLN A 71 -9.08 27.08 -27.91
CA GLN A 71 -8.15 27.03 -26.77
C GLN A 71 -6.80 27.67 -27.08
N GLU A 72 -6.32 27.54 -28.32
CA GLU A 72 -5.06 28.13 -28.77
C GLU A 72 -5.12 29.66 -28.73
N ASP A 73 -6.27 30.24 -29.11
CA ASP A 73 -6.45 31.69 -29.05
C ASP A 73 -6.54 32.20 -27.60
N VAL A 74 -7.21 31.47 -26.71
CA VAL A 74 -7.23 31.81 -25.28
C VAL A 74 -5.82 31.78 -24.70
N GLU A 75 -5.03 30.74 -24.98
CA GLU A 75 -3.64 30.66 -24.52
C GLU A 75 -2.75 31.74 -25.14
N LYS A 76 -3.00 32.14 -26.39
CA LYS A 76 -2.30 33.24 -27.05
C LYS A 76 -2.60 34.58 -26.36
N ILE A 77 -3.87 34.91 -26.13
CA ILE A 77 -4.29 36.14 -25.42
C ILE A 77 -3.64 36.19 -24.03
N ILE A 78 -3.70 35.10 -23.27
CA ILE A 78 -3.08 35.02 -21.95
C ILE A 78 -1.57 35.28 -22.04
N ARG A 79 -0.88 34.67 -23.01
CA ARG A 79 0.55 34.87 -23.21
C ARG A 79 0.89 36.34 -23.46
N GLU A 80 0.10 37.01 -24.30
CA GLU A 80 0.26 38.43 -24.62
C GLU A 80 0.03 39.31 -23.38
N CYS A 81 -1.03 39.06 -22.59
CA CYS A 81 -1.27 39.79 -21.33
C CYS A 81 -0.13 39.58 -20.32
N LEU A 82 0.34 38.34 -20.15
CA LEU A 82 1.43 38.04 -19.20
C LEU A 82 2.77 38.67 -19.63
N ASP A 83 3.01 38.81 -20.94
CA ASP A 83 4.18 39.54 -21.46
C ASP A 83 4.08 41.04 -21.19
N GLU A 84 2.90 41.65 -21.34
CA GLU A 84 2.67 43.06 -21.01
C GLU A 84 3.00 43.36 -19.53
N TYR A 85 2.65 42.42 -18.64
CA TYR A 85 2.99 42.49 -17.22
C TYR A 85 4.42 42.06 -16.86
N LYS A 86 5.26 41.72 -17.85
CA LYS A 86 6.64 41.28 -17.64
C LYS A 86 6.74 40.12 -16.64
N VAL A 87 5.84 39.14 -16.74
CA VAL A 87 5.77 38.01 -15.80
C VAL A 87 7.08 37.23 -15.72
N PHE A 88 7.84 37.17 -16.82
CA PHE A 88 9.19 36.60 -16.82
C PHE A 88 10.13 37.31 -15.83
N ASP A 89 10.22 38.64 -15.88
CA ASP A 89 11.11 39.43 -15.02
C ASP A 89 10.67 39.35 -13.55
N GLU A 90 9.36 39.39 -13.30
CA GLU A 90 8.81 39.23 -11.95
C GLU A 90 9.05 37.82 -11.40
N ALA A 91 8.93 36.76 -12.23
CA ALA A 91 9.29 35.41 -11.83
C ALA A 91 10.77 35.31 -11.41
N VAL A 92 11.69 35.86 -12.21
CA VAL A 92 13.13 35.92 -11.89
C VAL A 92 13.36 36.60 -10.54
N LYS A 93 12.74 37.76 -10.33
CA LYS A 93 12.85 38.51 -9.08
C LYS A 93 12.34 37.70 -7.88
N ARG A 94 11.19 37.04 -7.99
CA ARG A 94 10.63 36.21 -6.92
C ARG A 94 11.51 35.00 -6.60
N ILE A 95 12.07 34.35 -7.62
CA ILE A 95 12.97 33.20 -7.46
C ILE A 95 14.28 33.62 -6.77
N HIS A 96 14.86 34.77 -7.15
CA HIS A 96 16.03 35.31 -6.46
C HIS A 96 15.74 35.67 -5.00
N GLY A 97 14.53 36.13 -4.70
CA GLY A 97 14.07 36.42 -3.34
C GLY A 97 13.79 35.20 -2.45
N LEU A 98 13.80 33.99 -2.99
CA LEU A 98 13.57 32.77 -2.19
C LEU A 98 14.73 32.48 -1.22
N PRO A 99 14.44 31.91 -0.03
CA PRO A 99 15.44 31.26 0.80
C PRO A 99 16.18 30.16 0.03
N GLU A 100 17.43 29.87 0.41
CA GLU A 100 18.27 28.88 -0.29
C GLU A 100 17.63 27.48 -0.30
N SER A 101 17.01 27.05 0.79
CA SER A 101 16.30 25.76 0.86
C SER A 101 15.15 25.68 -0.16
N SER A 102 14.30 26.70 -0.21
CA SER A 102 13.21 26.82 -1.19
C SER A 102 13.71 26.90 -2.62
N ARG A 103 14.84 27.60 -2.85
CA ARG A 103 15.49 27.68 -4.17
C ARG A 103 15.99 26.32 -4.61
N ARG A 104 16.58 25.53 -3.70
CA ARG A 104 17.03 24.15 -3.96
C ARG A 104 15.87 23.21 -4.29
N ILE A 105 14.76 23.28 -3.53
CA ILE A 105 13.53 22.53 -3.84
C ILE A 105 13.05 22.88 -5.25
N LEU A 106 12.98 24.17 -5.57
CA LEU A 106 12.55 24.64 -6.88
C LEU A 106 13.48 24.15 -8.00
N GLN A 107 14.80 24.23 -7.82
CA GLN A 107 15.80 23.78 -8.79
C GLN A 107 15.63 22.31 -9.19
N TYR A 108 15.47 21.41 -8.22
CA TYR A 108 15.21 20.01 -8.53
C TYR A 108 13.80 19.80 -9.09
N GLY A 109 12.80 20.54 -8.60
CA GLY A 109 11.45 20.48 -9.13
C GLY A 109 11.40 20.81 -10.63
N VAL A 110 12.05 21.91 -11.05
CA VAL A 110 12.12 22.30 -12.46
C VAL A 110 12.98 21.34 -13.29
N LEU A 111 14.02 20.73 -12.71
CA LEU A 111 14.79 19.68 -13.39
C LEU A 111 13.90 18.48 -13.72
N ARG A 112 13.08 18.03 -12.77
CA ARG A 112 12.13 16.93 -13.00
C ARG A 112 11.14 17.23 -14.11
N ILE A 113 10.65 18.46 -14.15
CA ILE A 113 9.69 18.93 -15.15
C ILE A 113 10.35 19.05 -16.53
N ARG A 114 11.56 19.64 -16.61
CA ARG A 114 12.33 19.70 -17.85
C ARG A 114 12.52 18.32 -18.47
N LYS A 115 12.90 17.32 -17.67
CA LYS A 115 13.04 15.92 -18.14
C LYS A 115 11.71 15.32 -18.61
N SER A 116 10.58 15.71 -18.02
CA SER A 116 9.25 15.35 -18.54
C SER A 116 8.96 16.00 -19.88
N ILE A 117 9.26 17.29 -20.04
CA ILE A 117 9.05 18.04 -21.30
C ILE A 117 9.88 17.42 -22.43
N GLU A 118 11.18 17.18 -22.19
CA GLU A 118 12.09 16.57 -23.17
C GLU A 118 11.59 15.20 -23.64
N LYS A 119 10.94 14.43 -22.77
CA LYS A 119 10.47 13.08 -23.07
C LYS A 119 9.09 13.04 -23.71
N TRP A 120 8.14 13.83 -23.18
CA TRP A 120 6.71 13.69 -23.49
C TRP A 120 6.13 14.90 -24.20
N HIS A 121 6.86 16.01 -24.30
CA HIS A 121 6.41 17.27 -24.89
C HIS A 121 5.13 17.82 -24.24
N VAL A 122 4.93 17.55 -22.95
CA VAL A 122 3.76 18.01 -22.16
C VAL A 122 4.15 19.13 -21.22
N GLU A 123 3.27 20.11 -21.08
CA GLU A 123 3.45 21.31 -20.25
C GLU A 123 2.73 21.21 -18.90
N TYR A 124 2.40 19.97 -18.52
CA TYR A 124 1.72 19.61 -17.29
C TYR A 124 2.57 18.64 -16.51
N PHE A 125 2.52 18.71 -15.18
CA PHE A 125 3.24 17.79 -14.31
C PHE A 125 2.41 17.44 -13.08
N ASN A 126 2.60 16.24 -12.57
CA ASN A 126 1.99 15.79 -11.32
C ASN A 126 2.85 16.30 -10.15
N SER A 127 2.22 17.01 -9.20
CA SER A 127 2.88 17.61 -8.05
C SER A 127 3.46 16.55 -7.09
N ASP A 128 2.79 15.41 -6.92
CA ASP A 128 3.26 14.29 -6.09
C ASP A 128 4.52 13.67 -6.71
N ASP A 129 4.53 13.44 -8.02
CA ASP A 129 5.71 12.90 -8.73
C ASP A 129 6.94 13.82 -8.61
N VAL A 130 6.71 15.15 -8.61
CA VAL A 130 7.76 16.14 -8.43
C VAL A 130 8.21 16.17 -6.98
N ALA A 131 7.30 16.16 -6.01
CA ALA A 131 7.62 16.12 -4.59
C ALA A 131 8.45 14.88 -4.22
N ASP A 132 8.09 13.71 -4.75
CA ASP A 132 8.85 12.47 -4.58
C ASP A 132 10.25 12.58 -5.15
N PHE A 133 10.39 13.11 -6.38
CA PHE A 133 11.70 13.33 -6.98
C PHE A 133 12.58 14.26 -6.14
N VAL A 134 12.04 15.42 -5.73
CA VAL A 134 12.79 16.39 -4.94
C VAL A 134 13.15 15.80 -3.57
N SER A 135 12.23 15.05 -2.95
CA SER A 135 12.48 14.36 -1.68
C SER A 135 13.69 13.44 -1.79
N VAL A 136 13.80 12.68 -2.89
CA VAL A 136 14.92 11.76 -3.13
C VAL A 136 16.23 12.49 -3.40
N MET A 137 16.19 13.59 -4.15
CA MET A 137 17.38 14.36 -4.49
C MET A 137 17.96 15.09 -3.27
N LEU A 138 17.10 15.61 -2.39
CA LEU A 138 17.51 16.32 -1.17
C LEU A 138 17.73 15.38 0.03
N GLY A 139 17.10 14.22 0.04
CA GLY A 139 17.06 13.36 1.24
C GLY A 139 16.16 13.95 2.34
N GLU A 140 15.11 14.65 1.96
CA GLU A 140 14.18 15.36 2.85
C GLU A 140 12.74 15.01 2.47
N ASP A 141 11.80 15.11 3.40
CA ASP A 141 10.39 14.89 3.11
C ASP A 141 9.75 16.17 2.55
N ILE A 142 9.68 16.27 1.23
CA ILE A 142 8.99 17.36 0.54
C ILE A 142 7.55 16.94 0.24
N SER A 143 6.61 17.81 0.59
CA SER A 143 5.19 17.61 0.36
C SER A 143 4.75 18.17 -0.99
N ARG A 144 3.63 17.64 -1.50
CA ARG A 144 2.94 18.16 -2.66
C ARG A 144 2.61 19.65 -2.53
N ASP A 145 2.09 20.05 -1.37
CA ASP A 145 1.61 21.40 -1.14
C ASP A 145 2.75 22.42 -1.15
N GLU A 146 3.95 22.03 -0.68
CA GLU A 146 5.17 22.84 -0.80
C GLU A 146 5.60 23.04 -2.26
N ILE A 147 5.52 21.99 -3.09
CA ILE A 147 5.78 22.10 -4.54
C ILE A 147 4.78 23.07 -5.18
N GLU A 148 3.49 22.87 -4.96
CA GLU A 148 2.45 23.73 -5.55
C GLU A 148 2.61 25.18 -5.13
N GLN A 149 2.85 25.42 -3.83
CA GLN A 149 3.05 26.75 -3.30
C GLN A 149 4.26 27.43 -3.92
N LEU A 150 5.41 26.74 -4.03
CA LEU A 150 6.61 27.32 -4.63
C LEU A 150 6.37 27.68 -6.10
N PHE A 151 5.84 26.76 -6.88
CA PHE A 151 5.64 26.96 -8.32
C PHE A 151 4.65 28.09 -8.64
N VAL A 152 3.55 28.21 -7.88
CA VAL A 152 2.59 29.30 -8.06
C VAL A 152 3.18 30.63 -7.59
N ARG A 153 3.80 30.68 -6.39
CA ARG A 153 4.38 31.93 -5.86
C ARG A 153 5.45 32.49 -6.76
N THR A 154 6.26 31.65 -7.41
CA THR A 154 7.29 32.07 -8.35
C THR A 154 6.79 32.30 -9.77
N LEU A 155 5.46 32.27 -10.01
CA LEU A 155 4.86 32.47 -11.32
C LEU A 155 5.35 31.48 -12.39
N LEU A 156 5.66 30.23 -11.99
CA LEU A 156 6.12 29.20 -12.92
C LEU A 156 4.97 28.29 -13.39
N ALA A 157 3.95 28.09 -12.56
CA ALA A 157 2.81 27.25 -12.90
C ALA A 157 1.51 27.72 -12.23
N VAL A 158 0.38 27.21 -12.72
CA VAL A 158 -0.94 27.32 -12.10
C VAL A 158 -1.47 25.93 -11.76
N ARG A 159 -2.42 25.83 -10.81
CA ARG A 159 -3.11 24.56 -10.54
C ARG A 159 -3.98 24.15 -11.73
N ASN A 160 -4.02 22.86 -12.00
CA ASN A 160 -4.86 22.24 -13.02
C ASN A 160 -5.28 20.83 -12.56
N HIS A 161 -5.79 20.74 -11.34
CA HIS A 161 -6.26 19.47 -10.80
C HIS A 161 -7.44 18.96 -11.61
N SER A 162 -7.51 17.65 -11.73
CA SER A 162 -8.61 16.98 -12.40
C SER A 162 -8.93 15.67 -11.69
N SER A 163 -10.08 15.08 -11.97
CA SER A 163 -10.45 13.77 -11.43
C SER A 163 -10.98 12.88 -12.54
N GLY A 164 -10.46 11.67 -12.63
CA GLY A 164 -11.08 10.58 -13.37
C GLY A 164 -12.10 9.84 -12.50
N ARG A 165 -12.74 8.81 -13.07
CA ARG A 165 -13.71 7.95 -12.34
C ARG A 165 -13.13 7.27 -11.09
N ARG A 166 -11.81 7.13 -10.99
CA ARG A 166 -11.12 6.37 -9.94
C ARG A 166 -9.98 7.13 -9.25
N TYR A 167 -9.54 8.25 -9.81
CA TYR A 167 -8.30 8.90 -9.39
C TYR A 167 -8.47 10.41 -9.39
N TYR A 168 -7.95 11.05 -8.35
CA TYR A 168 -7.74 12.48 -8.32
C TYR A 168 -6.31 12.76 -8.80
N TYR A 169 -6.16 13.65 -9.77
CA TYR A 169 -4.89 14.02 -10.38
C TYR A 169 -4.51 15.44 -9.92
N THR A 170 -3.43 15.52 -9.16
CA THR A 170 -2.80 16.72 -8.59
C THR A 170 -1.84 17.35 -9.61
N VAL A 171 -2.40 17.87 -10.70
CA VAL A 171 -1.62 18.34 -11.85
C VAL A 171 -1.46 19.85 -11.84
N MET A 172 -0.27 20.34 -12.17
CA MET A 172 -0.01 21.75 -12.43
C MET A 172 0.28 21.98 -13.92
N LYS A 173 -0.01 23.18 -14.40
CA LYS A 173 0.23 23.63 -15.77
C LYS A 173 1.28 24.74 -15.77
N LEU A 174 2.36 24.58 -16.53
CA LEU A 174 3.41 25.59 -16.65
C LEU A 174 2.89 26.85 -17.33
N ILE A 175 3.31 28.01 -16.84
CA ILE A 175 3.00 29.29 -17.48
C ILE A 175 3.81 29.39 -18.79
N PRO A 176 3.20 29.74 -19.94
CA PRO A 176 3.86 29.61 -21.25
C PRO A 176 5.16 30.41 -21.37
N ASN A 177 5.19 31.61 -20.78
CA ASN A 177 6.26 32.60 -20.89
C ASN A 177 7.48 32.24 -20.02
N THR A 178 7.33 31.29 -19.09
CA THR A 178 8.40 30.95 -18.12
C THR A 178 9.14 29.65 -18.44
N LYS A 179 8.85 29.01 -19.58
CA LYS A 179 9.56 27.80 -20.03
C LYS A 179 11.07 27.98 -20.08
N LYS A 180 11.56 29.14 -20.55
CA LYS A 180 12.99 29.43 -20.60
C LYS A 180 13.63 29.39 -19.21
N LEU A 181 12.94 29.87 -18.17
CA LEU A 181 13.40 29.81 -16.78
C LEU A 181 13.53 28.37 -16.28
N VAL A 182 12.60 27.48 -16.65
CA VAL A 182 12.68 26.05 -16.31
C VAL A 182 14.01 25.45 -16.81
N TYR A 183 14.44 25.79 -18.02
CA TYR A 183 15.73 25.36 -18.56
C TYR A 183 16.92 26.01 -17.85
N GLU A 184 16.90 27.33 -17.66
CA GLU A 184 18.00 28.07 -17.03
C GLU A 184 18.25 27.58 -15.59
N ILE A 185 17.19 27.46 -14.79
CA ILE A 185 17.29 27.05 -13.38
C ILE A 185 17.74 25.58 -13.25
N SER A 186 17.15 24.67 -14.03
CA SER A 186 17.47 23.23 -13.94
C SER A 186 18.91 22.91 -14.32
N SER A 187 19.51 23.68 -15.24
CA SER A 187 20.90 23.46 -15.70
C SER A 187 21.93 23.52 -14.57
N THR A 188 21.63 24.25 -13.49
CA THR A 188 22.54 24.42 -12.34
C THR A 188 22.71 23.15 -11.51
N VAL A 189 21.69 22.28 -11.49
CA VAL A 189 21.64 21.05 -10.68
C VAL A 189 21.64 19.77 -11.50
N GLU A 190 21.57 19.85 -12.83
CA GLU A 190 21.54 18.67 -13.72
C GLU A 190 22.77 17.77 -13.55
N LYS A 191 23.96 18.35 -13.35
CA LYS A 191 25.21 17.63 -13.08
C LYS A 191 25.22 16.86 -11.75
N GLU A 192 24.25 17.13 -10.88
CA GLU A 192 24.13 16.48 -9.57
C GLU A 192 23.28 15.20 -9.64
N LEU A 193 22.68 14.88 -10.79
CA LEU A 193 22.04 13.59 -11.01
C LEU A 193 23.07 12.46 -10.89
N PRO A 194 22.74 11.37 -10.20
CA PRO A 194 23.68 10.28 -10.01
C PRO A 194 23.98 9.58 -11.33
N SER A 195 25.27 9.34 -11.62
CA SER A 195 25.69 8.55 -12.77
C SER A 195 25.47 7.05 -12.53
N TYR A 196 25.50 6.26 -13.60
CA TYR A 196 25.50 4.79 -13.48
C TYR A 196 26.58 4.27 -12.52
N ASP A 197 27.81 4.79 -12.60
CA ASP A 197 28.93 4.34 -11.78
C ASP A 197 28.73 4.70 -10.29
N GLU A 198 28.14 5.87 -10.01
CA GLU A 198 27.76 6.26 -8.65
C GLU A 198 26.65 5.36 -8.10
N ILE A 199 25.61 5.09 -8.91
CA ILE A 199 24.50 4.19 -8.53
C ILE A 199 25.05 2.80 -8.22
N TYR A 200 25.79 2.22 -9.16
CA TYR A 200 26.40 0.91 -9.00
C TYR A 200 27.29 0.84 -7.76
N SER A 201 28.15 1.83 -7.54
CA SER A 201 29.03 1.86 -6.37
C SER A 201 28.27 1.94 -5.05
N LYS A 202 27.22 2.78 -4.97
CA LYS A 202 26.38 2.85 -3.77
C LYS A 202 25.70 1.50 -3.51
N LEU A 203 25.07 0.92 -4.51
CA LEU A 203 24.39 -0.37 -4.36
C LEU A 203 25.37 -1.48 -3.96
N LYS A 204 26.59 -1.50 -4.52
CA LYS A 204 27.60 -2.51 -4.23
C LYS A 204 28.16 -2.45 -2.81
N TYR A 205 28.43 -1.24 -2.32
CA TYR A 205 29.24 -1.05 -1.10
C TYR A 205 28.44 -0.58 0.11
N THR A 206 27.22 -0.07 -0.09
CA THR A 206 26.41 0.50 1.00
C THR A 206 25.06 -0.20 1.20
N ALA A 207 24.56 -0.93 0.20
CA ALA A 207 23.27 -1.59 0.28
C ALA A 207 23.42 -3.10 0.55
N GLU A 208 22.62 -3.60 1.48
CA GLU A 208 22.47 -5.04 1.73
C GLU A 208 21.56 -5.69 0.68
N ALA A 209 21.66 -7.01 0.50
CA ALA A 209 20.88 -7.74 -0.50
C ALA A 209 19.36 -7.52 -0.39
N PHE A 210 18.82 -7.42 0.83
CA PHE A 210 17.40 -7.13 1.05
C PHE A 210 17.00 -5.70 0.67
N GLN A 211 17.91 -4.73 0.82
CA GLN A 211 17.67 -3.34 0.40
C GLN A 211 17.66 -3.25 -1.14
N ILE A 212 18.60 -3.94 -1.79
CA ILE A 212 18.66 -4.03 -3.25
C ILE A 212 17.38 -4.71 -3.79
N ALA A 213 16.95 -5.80 -3.17
CA ALA A 213 15.71 -6.48 -3.56
C ALA A 213 14.48 -5.55 -3.43
N ALA A 214 14.37 -4.77 -2.34
CA ALA A 214 13.26 -3.82 -2.13
C ALA A 214 13.20 -2.71 -3.19
N LEU A 215 14.33 -2.29 -3.76
CA LEU A 215 14.37 -1.35 -4.88
C LEU A 215 13.69 -1.89 -6.14
N CYS A 216 13.63 -3.20 -6.32
CA CYS A 216 13.14 -3.84 -7.54
C CYS A 216 11.66 -4.26 -7.50
N ASN A 217 10.88 -3.74 -6.54
CA ASN A 217 9.46 -4.09 -6.36
C ASN A 217 9.27 -5.62 -6.25
N PRO A 218 9.85 -6.24 -5.20
CA PRO A 218 9.87 -7.69 -5.07
C PRO A 218 8.48 -8.23 -4.74
N ASP A 219 8.26 -9.51 -4.97
CA ASP A 219 7.11 -10.22 -4.42
C ASP A 219 7.23 -10.23 -2.89
N SER A 220 6.26 -9.62 -2.20
CA SER A 220 6.34 -9.44 -0.74
C SER A 220 6.38 -10.76 0.01
N ILE A 221 5.74 -11.81 -0.50
CA ILE A 221 5.72 -13.12 0.15
C ILE A 221 7.10 -13.77 0.04
N VAL A 222 7.71 -13.77 -1.15
CA VAL A 222 9.08 -14.26 -1.37
C VAL A 222 10.09 -13.49 -0.53
N PHE A 223 10.01 -12.16 -0.56
CA PHE A 223 10.89 -11.27 0.17
C PHE A 223 10.85 -11.56 1.68
N ASN A 224 9.64 -11.58 2.25
CA ASN A 224 9.44 -11.81 3.67
C ASN A 224 9.88 -13.20 4.10
N ALA A 225 9.68 -14.21 3.24
CA ALA A 225 10.09 -15.58 3.51
C ALA A 225 11.62 -15.74 3.56
N LEU A 226 12.35 -15.06 2.69
CA LEU A 226 13.80 -15.21 2.57
C LEU A 226 14.57 -14.35 3.57
N TYR A 227 14.14 -13.11 3.78
CA TYR A 227 14.84 -12.17 4.66
C TYR A 227 14.29 -12.10 6.07
N GLY A 228 13.01 -12.43 6.29
CA GLY A 228 12.37 -12.34 7.60
C GLY A 228 11.92 -10.92 8.01
N PHE A 229 12.05 -9.95 7.11
CA PHE A 229 11.52 -8.59 7.27
C PHE A 229 10.23 -8.45 6.49
N LYS A 230 9.33 -7.55 6.92
CA LYS A 230 8.24 -7.11 6.05
C LYS A 230 8.80 -6.15 5.01
N LEU A 231 8.43 -6.36 3.74
CA LEU A 231 8.82 -5.49 2.65
C LEU A 231 8.46 -4.03 2.92
N GLU A 232 7.28 -3.77 3.46
CA GLU A 232 6.79 -2.43 3.75
C GLU A 232 7.69 -1.71 4.76
N ASP A 233 8.07 -2.41 5.84
CA ASP A 233 8.98 -1.86 6.86
C ASP A 233 10.33 -1.50 6.22
N VAL A 234 10.89 -2.38 5.39
CA VAL A 234 12.16 -2.10 4.69
C VAL A 234 12.02 -0.89 3.77
N VAL A 235 10.96 -0.84 2.96
CA VAL A 235 10.73 0.26 2.00
C VAL A 235 10.55 1.59 2.72
N THR A 236 9.77 1.64 3.81
CA THR A 236 9.51 2.87 4.59
C THR A 236 10.78 3.51 5.14
N TYR A 237 11.78 2.70 5.52
CA TYR A 237 13.06 3.22 6.06
C TYR A 237 14.22 3.16 5.05
N LEU A 238 13.94 2.80 3.79
CA LEU A 238 15.00 2.66 2.80
C LEU A 238 15.50 4.02 2.34
N GLU A 239 16.77 4.29 2.62
CA GLU A 239 17.46 5.51 2.21
C GLU A 239 18.77 5.16 1.51
N ILE A 240 18.88 5.58 0.25
CA ILE A 240 20.12 5.53 -0.51
C ILE A 240 20.21 6.86 -1.27
N PRO A 241 21.18 7.75 -0.95
CA PRO A 241 21.14 9.13 -1.39
C PRO A 241 20.98 9.27 -2.92
N LYS A 242 20.02 10.09 -3.34
CA LYS A 242 19.62 10.35 -4.75
C LYS A 242 18.99 9.16 -5.51
N ILE A 243 18.85 8.00 -4.89
CA ILE A 243 18.24 6.80 -5.47
C ILE A 243 16.87 6.53 -4.85
N VAL A 244 16.78 6.57 -3.52
CA VAL A 244 15.55 6.33 -2.77
C VAL A 244 15.61 7.06 -1.42
N HIS A 245 14.48 7.61 -0.97
CA HIS A 245 14.33 8.23 0.33
C HIS A 245 12.99 7.81 0.93
N LYS A 246 13.02 7.08 2.05
CA LYS A 246 11.83 6.56 2.74
C LYS A 246 10.82 5.87 1.81
N GLY A 247 11.34 5.08 0.88
CA GLY A 247 10.55 4.32 -0.09
C GLY A 247 10.15 5.08 -1.35
N LYS A 248 10.26 6.42 -1.38
CA LYS A 248 10.13 7.22 -2.60
C LYS A 248 11.34 6.95 -3.48
N LYS A 249 11.13 6.46 -4.70
CA LYS A 249 12.22 6.13 -5.64
C LYS A 249 12.45 7.28 -6.61
N ASN A 250 13.69 7.45 -7.05
CA ASN A 250 13.99 8.38 -8.13
C ASN A 250 13.24 7.95 -9.42
N ASN A 251 12.22 8.71 -9.78
CA ASN A 251 11.28 8.39 -10.86
C ASN A 251 11.72 8.95 -12.23
N LEU A 252 12.94 9.50 -12.35
CA LEU A 252 13.52 9.84 -13.65
C LEU A 252 13.87 8.57 -14.42
N SER A 253 13.36 8.46 -15.65
CA SER A 253 13.49 7.22 -16.41
C SER A 253 14.93 6.83 -16.75
N GLU A 254 15.85 7.78 -16.86
CA GLU A 254 17.28 7.49 -17.07
C GLU A 254 17.88 6.84 -15.82
N ILE A 255 17.61 7.41 -14.65
CA ILE A 255 18.08 6.88 -13.35
C ILE A 255 17.43 5.54 -13.05
N THR A 256 16.13 5.38 -13.30
CA THR A 256 15.45 4.08 -13.15
C THR A 256 16.09 3.00 -14.02
N LYS A 257 16.46 3.32 -15.27
CA LYS A 257 17.18 2.39 -16.16
C LYS A 257 18.56 2.03 -15.60
N ASP A 258 19.30 3.02 -15.11
CA ASP A 258 20.64 2.80 -14.54
C ASP A 258 20.58 1.99 -13.23
N ILE A 259 19.56 2.20 -12.39
CA ILE A 259 19.31 1.36 -11.21
C ILE A 259 19.11 -0.09 -11.64
N TYR A 260 18.20 -0.37 -12.58
CA TYR A 260 17.94 -1.74 -13.03
C TYR A 260 19.18 -2.39 -13.66
N LYS A 261 19.92 -1.64 -14.48
CA LYS A 261 21.19 -2.10 -15.05
C LYS A 261 22.24 -2.40 -13.98
N ALA A 262 22.34 -1.56 -12.95
CA ALA A 262 23.26 -1.77 -11.85
C ALA A 262 22.89 -3.02 -11.04
N VAL A 263 21.61 -3.20 -10.72
CA VAL A 263 21.13 -4.41 -10.02
C VAL A 263 21.36 -5.67 -10.85
N GLN A 264 21.12 -5.62 -12.17
CA GLN A 264 21.43 -6.73 -13.08
C GLN A 264 22.91 -7.10 -13.07
N THR A 265 23.80 -6.11 -13.18
CA THR A 265 25.26 -6.33 -13.11
C THR A 265 25.66 -6.93 -11.76
N LEU A 266 25.14 -6.38 -10.66
CA LEU A 266 25.42 -6.89 -9.30
C LEU A 266 24.91 -8.31 -9.08
N ALA A 267 23.74 -8.65 -9.61
CA ALA A 267 23.20 -10.00 -9.51
C ALA A 267 24.11 -11.00 -10.24
N GLN A 268 24.60 -10.65 -11.42
CA GLN A 268 25.53 -11.50 -12.16
C GLN A 268 26.87 -11.64 -11.42
N GLU A 269 27.43 -10.55 -10.90
CA GLU A 269 28.67 -10.59 -10.12
C GLU A 269 28.53 -11.38 -8.82
N HIS A 270 27.45 -11.21 -8.06
CA HIS A 270 27.21 -11.96 -6.82
C HIS A 270 27.00 -13.46 -7.10
N ALA A 271 26.27 -13.79 -8.16
CA ALA A 271 26.08 -15.18 -8.56
C ALA A 271 27.43 -15.84 -8.88
N ASP A 272 28.24 -15.20 -9.74
CA ASP A 272 29.53 -15.72 -10.19
C ASP A 272 30.57 -15.77 -9.05
N ASN A 273 30.77 -14.67 -8.33
CA ASN A 273 31.88 -14.54 -7.38
C ASN A 273 31.59 -15.17 -6.01
N THR A 274 30.33 -15.08 -5.55
CA THR A 274 30.00 -15.35 -4.14
C THR A 274 29.24 -16.65 -3.97
N MET A 275 28.34 -17.02 -4.89
CA MET A 275 27.40 -18.12 -4.65
C MET A 275 27.68 -19.40 -5.44
N VAL A 276 28.16 -19.30 -6.68
CA VAL A 276 28.51 -20.48 -7.49
C VAL A 276 29.93 -20.97 -7.21
N ASN A 277 30.86 -20.09 -6.84
CA ASN A 277 32.21 -20.51 -6.44
C ASN A 277 32.24 -21.21 -5.07
N ARG A 278 31.49 -20.68 -4.09
CA ARG A 278 30.97 -21.52 -2.98
C ARG A 278 30.05 -22.56 -3.62
N LEU A 279 29.65 -23.69 -3.07
CA LEU A 279 28.90 -24.72 -3.83
C LEU A 279 29.70 -25.42 -4.96
N ALA A 280 30.39 -24.75 -5.89
CA ALA A 280 31.06 -25.43 -7.02
C ALA A 280 31.96 -26.59 -6.58
N ASP A 281 32.73 -26.40 -5.52
CA ASP A 281 33.60 -27.46 -4.99
C ASP A 281 32.79 -28.66 -4.46
N ALA A 282 31.64 -28.42 -3.82
CA ALA A 282 30.75 -29.49 -3.39
C ALA A 282 30.14 -30.27 -4.56
N PHE A 283 29.81 -29.59 -5.67
CA PHE A 283 29.33 -30.25 -6.89
C PHE A 283 30.47 -31.01 -7.60
N LYS A 284 31.66 -30.41 -7.72
CA LYS A 284 32.86 -31.06 -8.31
C LYS A 284 33.27 -32.31 -7.54
N ASN A 285 33.23 -32.29 -6.20
CA ASN A 285 33.50 -33.45 -5.35
C ASN A 285 32.54 -34.63 -5.60
N LEU A 286 31.37 -34.37 -6.15
CA LEU A 286 30.38 -35.38 -6.56
C LEU A 286 30.49 -35.79 -8.04
N GLY A 287 31.50 -35.26 -8.76
CA GLY A 287 31.74 -35.53 -10.17
C GLY A 287 30.88 -34.70 -11.13
N TYR A 288 30.29 -33.59 -10.67
CA TYR A 288 29.59 -32.66 -11.57
C TYR A 288 30.57 -31.67 -12.21
N GLU A 289 30.40 -31.46 -13.51
CA GLU A 289 30.99 -30.33 -14.25
C GLU A 289 29.96 -29.21 -14.34
N ILE A 290 30.31 -28.00 -13.91
CA ILE A 290 29.42 -26.83 -13.97
C ILE A 290 29.83 -25.96 -15.15
N ASP A 291 28.89 -25.72 -16.07
CA ASP A 291 29.09 -24.76 -17.15
C ASP A 291 28.90 -23.33 -16.63
N LEU A 292 30.03 -22.68 -16.35
CA LEU A 292 30.08 -21.26 -15.94
C LEU A 292 30.06 -20.30 -17.14
N LYS A 293 30.26 -20.80 -18.37
CA LYS A 293 30.37 -19.97 -19.58
C LYS A 293 29.00 -19.73 -20.22
N HIS A 294 28.09 -20.70 -20.16
CA HIS A 294 26.71 -20.56 -20.66
C HIS A 294 25.73 -20.33 -19.52
N LYS A 295 25.71 -19.10 -18.98
CA LYS A 295 24.69 -18.68 -18.01
C LYS A 295 23.49 -18.05 -18.70
N GLY A 296 22.29 -18.54 -18.38
CA GLY A 296 21.05 -17.86 -18.72
C GLY A 296 20.73 -16.83 -17.64
N PHE A 297 20.55 -15.55 -17.98
CA PHE A 297 20.11 -14.55 -17.03
C PHE A 297 18.60 -14.34 -17.11
N LEU A 298 17.91 -14.47 -15.98
CA LEU A 298 16.47 -14.29 -15.85
C LEU A 298 16.20 -12.87 -15.34
N GLU A 299 16.03 -11.91 -16.26
CA GLU A 299 15.88 -10.48 -15.93
C GLU A 299 14.75 -10.19 -14.94
N TYR A 300 13.62 -10.89 -15.04
CA TYR A 300 12.48 -10.67 -14.15
C TYR A 300 12.72 -11.12 -12.70
N ALA A 301 13.67 -12.04 -12.47
CA ALA A 301 13.98 -12.60 -11.16
C ALA A 301 15.38 -12.22 -10.66
N TYR A 302 16.20 -11.55 -11.49
CA TYR A 302 17.60 -11.26 -11.22
C TYR A 302 18.41 -12.51 -10.84
N CYS A 303 18.14 -13.62 -11.55
CA CYS A 303 18.78 -14.91 -11.30
C CYS A 303 19.66 -15.35 -12.45
N CYS A 304 20.80 -15.97 -12.14
CA CYS A 304 21.61 -16.70 -13.09
C CYS A 304 21.26 -18.20 -13.04
N ARG A 305 21.07 -18.82 -14.21
CA ARG A 305 20.87 -20.26 -14.37
C ARG A 305 22.14 -20.90 -14.91
N TYR A 306 22.66 -21.87 -14.15
CA TYR A 306 23.81 -22.69 -14.52
C TYR A 306 23.36 -24.14 -14.71
N THR A 307 24.12 -24.89 -15.51
CA THR A 307 23.89 -26.32 -15.72
C THR A 307 25.06 -27.10 -15.11
N ALA A 308 24.73 -28.10 -14.28
CA ALA A 308 25.71 -29.02 -13.71
C ALA A 308 25.45 -30.43 -14.25
N THR A 309 26.46 -31.04 -14.86
CA THR A 309 26.34 -32.33 -15.54
C THR A 309 27.24 -33.39 -14.91
N ARG A 310 26.69 -34.58 -14.70
CA ARG A 310 27.41 -35.82 -14.35
C ARG A 310 26.87 -36.93 -15.25
N PRO A 311 27.64 -37.98 -15.61
CA PRO A 311 27.09 -39.09 -16.37
C PRO A 311 25.74 -39.58 -15.81
N GLY A 312 24.70 -39.53 -16.64
CA GLY A 312 23.33 -39.94 -16.28
C GLY A 312 22.52 -38.94 -15.44
N THR A 313 23.01 -37.74 -15.13
CA THR A 313 22.24 -36.73 -14.38
C THR A 313 22.61 -35.30 -14.79
N VAL A 314 21.58 -34.48 -15.04
CA VAL A 314 21.70 -33.04 -15.28
C VAL A 314 20.94 -32.31 -14.18
N LEU A 315 21.58 -31.30 -13.60
CA LEU A 315 20.99 -30.41 -12.60
C LEU A 315 21.01 -28.97 -13.13
N TYR A 316 20.02 -28.19 -12.72
CA TYR A 316 19.92 -26.77 -13.02
C TYR A 316 20.03 -25.96 -11.75
N ILE A 317 21.04 -25.08 -11.67
CA ILE A 317 21.32 -24.28 -10.48
C ILE A 317 20.85 -22.86 -10.77
N TYR A 318 19.83 -22.42 -10.04
CA TYR A 318 19.30 -21.07 -10.09
C TYR A 318 19.86 -20.27 -8.92
N VAL A 319 20.70 -19.29 -9.22
CA VAL A 319 21.33 -18.42 -8.23
C VAL A 319 20.70 -17.06 -8.31
N CYS A 320 19.99 -16.69 -7.25
CA CYS A 320 19.18 -15.48 -7.13
C CYS A 320 19.69 -14.66 -5.94
N PRO A 321 20.69 -13.79 -6.12
CA PRO A 321 21.26 -13.03 -5.00
C PRO A 321 20.24 -12.10 -4.32
N PHE A 322 19.27 -11.61 -5.08
CA PHE A 322 18.24 -10.71 -4.58
C PHE A 322 16.89 -11.39 -4.66
N ALA A 323 16.16 -11.45 -3.54
CA ALA A 323 14.84 -12.07 -3.46
C ALA A 323 13.75 -11.20 -4.09
N VAL A 324 13.83 -11.00 -5.42
CA VAL A 324 12.88 -10.17 -6.17
C VAL A 324 11.66 -10.98 -6.60
N LYS A 325 11.90 -12.07 -7.33
CA LYS A 325 10.87 -13.03 -7.76
C LYS A 325 11.47 -14.42 -7.80
N LEU A 326 10.60 -15.44 -7.85
CA LEU A 326 11.06 -16.81 -8.06
C LEU A 326 11.47 -17.03 -9.52
N PRO A 327 12.53 -17.83 -9.76
CA PRO A 327 12.85 -18.27 -11.11
C PRO A 327 11.80 -19.26 -11.61
N GLY A 328 11.55 -19.21 -12.92
CA GLY A 328 10.76 -20.21 -13.64
C GLY A 328 11.57 -21.49 -13.76
N VAL A 329 11.13 -22.52 -13.04
CA VAL A 329 11.72 -23.87 -13.07
C VAL A 329 10.84 -24.78 -13.92
N GLY A 330 11.47 -25.48 -14.86
CA GLY A 330 10.82 -26.45 -15.74
C GLY A 330 10.29 -27.66 -14.99
N LYS A 331 9.25 -28.32 -15.55
CA LYS A 331 8.52 -29.38 -14.84
C LYS A 331 9.38 -30.59 -14.46
N ASP A 332 10.34 -30.93 -15.31
CA ASP A 332 11.20 -32.11 -15.16
C ASP A 332 12.62 -31.75 -14.76
N GLU A 333 12.87 -30.48 -14.43
CA GLU A 333 14.19 -30.00 -14.04
C GLU A 333 14.52 -30.40 -12.61
N LYS A 334 15.67 -31.07 -12.43
CA LYS A 334 16.29 -31.24 -11.12
C LYS A 334 16.95 -29.94 -10.69
N ALA A 335 16.16 -29.09 -10.04
CA ALA A 335 16.56 -27.73 -9.72
C ALA A 335 17.18 -27.59 -8.33
N VAL A 336 18.24 -26.80 -8.25
CA VAL A 336 18.82 -26.26 -7.02
C VAL A 336 18.59 -24.77 -7.03
N ILE A 337 17.88 -24.24 -6.04
CA ILE A 337 17.55 -22.82 -5.93
C ILE A 337 18.38 -22.23 -4.80
N VAL A 338 19.17 -21.21 -5.12
CA VAL A 338 20.12 -20.57 -4.22
C VAL A 338 19.73 -19.10 -4.05
N PHE A 339 19.50 -18.67 -2.81
CA PHE A 339 19.21 -17.27 -2.48
C PHE A 339 20.21 -16.69 -1.48
N GLU A 340 20.40 -15.37 -1.52
CA GLU A 340 21.02 -14.69 -0.39
C GLU A 340 20.00 -14.47 0.73
N GLY A 341 20.36 -14.86 1.95
CA GLY A 341 19.50 -14.71 3.12
C GLY A 341 19.57 -15.89 4.06
N ILE A 342 18.79 -15.82 5.14
CA ILE A 342 18.72 -16.86 6.17
C ILE A 342 17.55 -17.83 5.96
N GLY A 343 16.63 -17.51 5.05
CA GLY A 343 15.43 -18.34 4.80
C GLY A 343 14.46 -18.33 5.98
N ALA A 344 14.25 -17.16 6.61
CA ALA A 344 13.58 -17.00 7.91
C ALA A 344 12.23 -17.72 8.03
N ASN A 345 11.37 -17.60 7.01
CA ASN A 345 10.05 -18.25 6.95
C ASN A 345 9.90 -19.10 5.69
N LEU A 346 11.02 -19.54 5.10
CA LEU A 346 11.02 -20.19 3.79
C LEU A 346 10.25 -21.51 3.79
N LEU A 347 10.18 -22.21 4.91
CA LEU A 347 9.39 -23.43 4.98
C LEU A 347 7.88 -23.19 4.86
N GLU A 348 7.35 -22.19 5.58
CA GLU A 348 5.94 -21.84 5.49
C GLU A 348 5.59 -21.48 4.05
N TYR A 349 6.49 -20.74 3.39
CA TYR A 349 6.36 -20.38 2.00
C TYR A 349 6.35 -21.58 1.05
N ILE A 350 7.29 -22.53 1.19
CA ILE A 350 7.32 -23.74 0.36
C ILE A 350 6.06 -24.60 0.56
N ASN A 351 5.51 -24.64 1.78
CA ASN A 351 4.25 -25.32 2.04
C ASN A 351 3.07 -24.66 1.32
N ILE A 352 3.08 -23.34 1.13
CA ILE A 352 2.09 -22.62 0.32
C ILE A 352 2.29 -22.97 -1.16
N LEU A 353 3.52 -22.92 -1.68
CA LEU A 353 3.84 -23.30 -3.06
C LEU A 353 3.37 -24.74 -3.38
N GLY A 354 3.59 -25.68 -2.46
CA GLY A 354 3.21 -27.08 -2.63
C GLY A 354 1.69 -27.34 -2.70
N ARG A 355 0.84 -26.38 -2.30
CA ARG A 355 -0.63 -26.47 -2.42
C ARG A 355 -1.14 -26.10 -3.81
N HIS A 356 -0.27 -25.52 -4.63
CA HIS A 356 -0.59 -24.99 -5.94
C HIS A 356 0.06 -25.84 -7.02
N ASP A 357 -0.73 -26.48 -7.89
CA ASP A 357 -0.22 -27.43 -8.89
C ASP A 357 0.83 -26.83 -9.83
N TRP A 358 0.73 -25.53 -10.11
CA TRP A 358 1.65 -24.78 -10.95
C TRP A 358 3.03 -24.53 -10.31
N TYR A 359 3.18 -24.71 -9.00
CA TYR A 359 4.42 -24.51 -8.26
C TYR A 359 5.00 -25.79 -7.64
N LYS A 360 4.42 -26.97 -7.92
CA LYS A 360 4.91 -28.26 -7.40
C LYS A 360 6.38 -28.51 -7.73
N HIS A 361 6.86 -28.04 -8.88
CA HIS A 361 8.24 -28.19 -9.31
C HIS A 361 9.21 -27.37 -8.45
N LEU A 362 8.82 -26.16 -8.04
CA LEU A 362 9.58 -25.35 -7.08
C LEU A 362 9.58 -25.98 -5.68
N ALA A 363 8.49 -26.60 -5.27
CA ALA A 363 8.41 -27.33 -4.01
C ALA A 363 9.28 -28.61 -3.98
N ASN A 364 9.69 -29.12 -5.15
CA ASN A 364 10.56 -30.29 -5.29
C ASN A 364 12.03 -29.93 -5.54
N ALA A 365 12.35 -28.65 -5.77
CA ALA A 365 13.73 -28.18 -5.86
C ALA A 365 14.46 -28.30 -4.51
N LEU A 366 15.79 -28.39 -4.55
CA LEU A 366 16.63 -28.25 -3.36
C LEU A 366 16.84 -26.75 -3.08
N TRP A 367 16.39 -26.28 -1.91
CA TRP A 367 16.54 -24.87 -1.54
C TRP A 367 17.74 -24.65 -0.63
N ILE A 368 18.60 -23.71 -1.04
CA ILE A 368 19.81 -23.32 -0.33
C ILE A 368 19.76 -21.81 -0.11
N CYS A 369 19.91 -21.37 1.14
CA CYS A 369 20.11 -19.97 1.45
C CYS A 369 21.54 -19.76 1.93
N ILE A 370 22.20 -18.73 1.44
CA ILE A 370 23.56 -18.38 1.82
C ILE A 370 23.51 -17.01 2.49
N HIS A 371 24.03 -16.93 3.70
CA HIS A 371 24.22 -15.63 4.36
C HIS A 371 25.57 -15.59 5.03
N LYS A 372 26.40 -14.61 4.64
CA LYS A 372 27.81 -14.51 5.04
C LYS A 372 28.51 -15.84 4.74
N ASN A 373 29.06 -16.54 5.72
CA ASN A 373 29.76 -17.82 5.53
C ASN A 373 28.92 -19.04 5.97
N ASN A 374 27.61 -18.88 6.12
CA ASN A 374 26.69 -19.95 6.52
C ASN A 374 25.86 -20.41 5.33
N VAL A 375 25.64 -21.72 5.25
CA VAL A 375 24.75 -22.34 4.26
C VAL A 375 23.57 -22.93 5.01
N TYR A 376 22.36 -22.48 4.69
CA TYR A 376 21.12 -22.95 5.27
C TYR A 376 20.38 -23.81 4.26
N ILE A 377 20.00 -25.02 4.66
CA ILE A 377 19.30 -25.96 3.79
C ILE A 377 18.03 -26.39 4.51
N LEU A 378 16.89 -26.28 3.83
CA LEU A 378 15.63 -26.73 4.39
C LEU A 378 15.52 -28.25 4.33
N ASN A 379 15.40 -28.91 5.48
CA ASN A 379 15.32 -30.37 5.55
C ASN A 379 14.18 -30.95 4.70
N THR A 380 13.05 -30.24 4.63
CA THR A 380 11.86 -30.67 3.87
C THR A 380 12.04 -30.66 2.37
N THR A 381 13.10 -30.03 1.86
CA THR A 381 13.46 -30.00 0.44
C THR A 381 14.39 -31.15 0.05
N ILE A 382 14.85 -31.96 1.01
CA ILE A 382 15.71 -33.12 0.79
C ILE A 382 14.84 -34.39 0.64
N LYS A 383 14.31 -34.60 -0.56
CA LYS A 383 13.37 -35.69 -0.88
C LYS A 383 14.06 -36.81 -1.65
N ASP A 384 14.86 -36.46 -2.64
CA ASP A 384 15.47 -37.39 -3.58
C ASP A 384 16.92 -37.77 -3.20
N PRO A 385 17.43 -38.94 -3.67
CA PRO A 385 18.81 -39.36 -3.41
C PRO A 385 19.85 -38.32 -3.86
N TRP A 386 19.65 -37.68 -5.02
CA TRP A 386 20.58 -36.69 -5.55
C TRP A 386 20.67 -35.44 -4.66
N GLN A 387 19.59 -35.06 -3.97
CA GLN A 387 19.57 -33.94 -3.03
C GLN A 387 20.36 -34.28 -1.77
N LYS A 388 20.20 -35.51 -1.25
CA LYS A 388 20.98 -36.01 -0.11
C LYS A 388 22.47 -36.01 -0.41
N GLU A 389 22.86 -36.51 -1.59
CA GLU A 389 24.27 -36.49 -2.04
C GLU A 389 24.85 -35.07 -2.01
N ILE A 390 24.13 -34.08 -2.57
CA ILE A 390 24.57 -32.68 -2.57
C ILE A 390 24.73 -32.14 -1.16
N VAL A 391 23.74 -32.36 -0.28
CA VAL A 391 23.77 -31.87 1.10
C VAL A 391 24.93 -32.48 1.89
N GLU A 392 25.20 -33.77 1.71
CA GLU A 392 26.35 -34.43 2.34
C GLU A 392 27.68 -33.89 1.82
N SER A 393 27.79 -33.62 0.51
CA SER A 393 28.97 -32.98 -0.05
C SER A 393 29.17 -31.57 0.50
N LEU A 394 28.09 -30.77 0.59
CA LEU A 394 28.13 -29.43 1.18
C LEU A 394 28.62 -29.48 2.64
N ARG A 395 28.15 -30.44 3.44
CA ARG A 395 28.61 -30.63 4.84
C ARG A 395 30.08 -31.00 4.96
N LYS A 396 30.64 -31.71 3.97
CA LYS A 396 32.07 -32.06 3.94
C LYS A 396 32.92 -30.86 3.51
N THR A 397 32.41 -30.06 2.58
CA THR A 397 33.12 -28.92 2.02
C THR A 397 33.06 -27.68 2.93
N TYR A 398 31.96 -27.49 3.68
CA TYR A 398 31.73 -26.28 4.48
C TYR A 398 31.51 -26.59 5.97
N PRO A 399 32.18 -25.85 6.88
CA PRO A 399 32.06 -26.08 8.32
C PRO A 399 30.70 -25.64 8.90
N ASN A 400 30.01 -24.71 8.24
CA ASN A 400 28.80 -24.05 8.76
C ASN A 400 27.57 -24.33 7.89
N VAL A 401 27.25 -25.62 7.69
CA VAL A 401 26.01 -26.04 7.02
C VAL A 401 24.92 -26.35 8.05
N HIS A 402 23.88 -25.53 8.05
CA HIS A 402 22.73 -25.65 8.94
C HIS A 402 21.58 -26.30 8.19
N ILE A 403 21.17 -27.49 8.64
CA ILE A 403 19.90 -28.06 8.17
C ILE A 403 18.80 -27.51 9.06
N ILE A 404 17.96 -26.65 8.49
CA ILE A 404 16.81 -26.09 9.17
C ILE A 404 15.78 -27.23 9.32
N PRO A 405 15.48 -27.68 10.55
CA PRO A 405 14.49 -28.73 10.75
C PRO A 405 13.10 -28.20 10.35
N PRO A 406 12.16 -29.08 9.98
CA PRO A 406 10.76 -28.68 9.96
C PRO A 406 10.40 -28.16 11.37
N PRO A 407 9.56 -27.11 11.50
CA PRO A 407 9.05 -26.67 12.77
C PRO A 407 8.45 -27.91 13.39
N THR A 408 8.97 -28.26 14.56
CA THR A 408 8.36 -29.30 15.37
C THR A 408 6.90 -28.89 15.49
N PRO A 409 5.93 -29.73 15.09
CA PRO A 409 4.55 -29.45 15.45
C PRO A 409 4.60 -29.25 16.96
N VAL A 410 4.32 -28.02 17.39
CA VAL A 410 4.20 -27.74 18.81
C VAL A 410 3.03 -28.59 19.24
N GLU A 411 3.32 -29.76 19.79
CA GLU A 411 2.42 -30.43 20.72
C GLU A 411 2.18 -29.37 21.78
N ARG A 412 1.08 -28.64 21.62
CA ARG A 412 0.52 -27.88 22.71
C ARG A 412 0.27 -28.93 23.77
N LYS A 413 1.17 -29.03 24.75
CA LYS A 413 0.89 -29.75 25.98
C LYS A 413 -0.51 -29.29 26.40
N PRO A 414 -1.45 -30.20 26.65
CA PRO A 414 -2.76 -29.83 27.17
C PRO A 414 -2.52 -28.89 28.33
N ILE A 415 -2.97 -27.64 28.20
CA ILE A 415 -3.01 -26.73 29.32
C ILE A 415 -3.87 -27.48 30.35
N PRO A 416 -3.36 -27.75 31.56
CA PRO A 416 -4.16 -28.43 32.57
C PRO A 416 -5.42 -27.59 32.75
N ILE A 417 -6.56 -28.19 32.40
CA ILE A 417 -7.87 -27.60 32.66
C ILE A 417 -7.92 -27.41 34.17
N PRO A 418 -8.06 -26.17 34.68
CA PRO A 418 -8.29 -25.97 36.09
C PRO A 418 -9.55 -26.73 36.45
N VAL A 419 -9.43 -27.72 37.36
CA VAL A 419 -10.58 -28.37 37.95
C VAL A 419 -11.45 -27.28 38.58
N PRO A 420 -12.74 -27.16 38.21
CA PRO A 420 -13.63 -26.17 38.82
C PRO A 420 -13.78 -26.51 40.29
N THR A 421 -13.11 -25.75 41.15
CA THR A 421 -13.38 -25.75 42.58
C THR A 421 -14.54 -24.79 42.81
N THR A 422 -15.70 -25.39 43.08
CA THR A 422 -16.88 -24.84 43.78
C THR A 422 -17.44 -23.49 43.27
N PRO A 423 -18.73 -23.44 42.86
CA PRO A 423 -19.35 -22.20 42.40
C PRO A 423 -19.45 -21.18 43.54
N LEU A 424 -18.86 -20.00 43.35
CA LEU A 424 -19.23 -18.84 44.15
C LEU A 424 -20.60 -18.32 43.68
N PRO A 425 -21.54 -18.00 44.58
CA PRO A 425 -22.82 -17.44 44.22
C PRO A 425 -22.60 -16.03 43.66
N ILE A 426 -22.84 -15.84 42.37
CA ILE A 426 -22.92 -14.51 41.78
C ILE A 426 -24.32 -13.97 42.12
N THR A 427 -24.43 -13.32 43.27
CA THR A 427 -25.55 -12.40 43.51
C THR A 427 -25.39 -11.20 42.57
N PRO A 428 -26.39 -10.88 41.74
CA PRO A 428 -26.35 -9.68 40.91
C PRO A 428 -26.42 -8.44 41.80
N THR A 429 -25.37 -7.64 41.79
CA THR A 429 -25.38 -6.31 42.39
C THR A 429 -26.29 -5.40 41.54
N PRO A 430 -27.33 -4.77 42.09
CA PRO A 430 -28.17 -3.85 41.32
C PRO A 430 -27.37 -2.56 41.09
N VAL A 431 -27.10 -2.24 39.83
CA VAL A 431 -26.60 -0.91 39.45
C VAL A 431 -27.76 0.09 39.58
N PRO A 432 -27.55 1.26 40.22
CA PRO A 432 -28.59 2.27 40.41
C PRO A 432 -29.18 2.72 39.08
N VAL A 433 -30.51 2.80 39.05
CA VAL A 433 -31.32 3.28 37.93
C VAL A 433 -31.12 4.79 37.79
N GLU A 434 -30.23 5.19 36.89
CA GLU A 434 -30.44 6.41 36.11
C GLU A 434 -31.09 6.03 34.79
N THR A 435 -32.13 6.77 34.43
CA THR A 435 -32.97 6.57 33.26
C THR A 435 -32.17 6.78 31.97
N ILE A 436 -31.66 5.71 31.38
CA ILE A 436 -30.92 5.76 30.11
C ILE A 436 -31.68 4.99 29.00
N ARG A 437 -31.68 5.60 27.81
CA ARG A 437 -32.55 5.32 26.66
C ARG A 437 -32.12 4.03 25.91
N SER A 438 -33.05 3.44 25.15
CA SER A 438 -32.90 2.19 24.36
C SER A 438 -31.69 2.09 23.41
N HIS A 439 -30.93 3.17 23.19
CA HIS A 439 -29.78 3.20 22.31
C HIS A 439 -28.53 2.54 22.93
N GLU A 440 -28.42 2.51 24.27
CA GLU A 440 -27.29 1.87 24.96
C GLU A 440 -27.40 0.35 25.05
N ASP A 441 -28.62 -0.20 25.01
CA ASP A 441 -28.84 -1.64 25.06
C ASP A 441 -28.20 -2.34 23.85
N MET A 442 -28.31 -1.76 22.64
CA MET A 442 -27.73 -2.33 21.43
C MET A 442 -26.19 -2.27 21.42
N LYS A 443 -25.61 -1.14 21.85
CA LYS A 443 -24.15 -1.00 21.96
C LYS A 443 -23.58 -2.04 22.92
N THR A 444 -24.25 -2.23 24.06
CA THR A 444 -23.86 -3.21 25.09
C THR A 444 -23.91 -4.63 24.56
N VAL A 445 -24.99 -5.00 23.87
CA VAL A 445 -25.13 -6.35 23.28
C VAL A 445 -24.05 -6.60 22.21
N VAL A 446 -23.81 -5.65 21.31
CA VAL A 446 -22.77 -5.78 20.27
C VAL A 446 -21.37 -5.89 20.89
N ALA A 447 -21.09 -5.08 21.93
CA ALA A 447 -19.83 -5.14 22.67
C ALA A 447 -19.62 -6.51 23.30
N GLN A 448 -20.65 -7.05 23.96
CA GLN A 448 -20.62 -8.38 24.57
C GLN A 448 -20.32 -9.47 23.53
N VAL A 449 -21.00 -9.46 22.37
CA VAL A 449 -20.75 -10.43 21.30
C VAL A 449 -19.29 -10.40 20.83
N LEU A 450 -18.72 -9.22 20.60
CA LEU A 450 -17.35 -9.10 20.14
C LEU A 450 -16.34 -9.50 21.23
N GLU A 451 -16.62 -9.21 22.49
CA GLU A 451 -15.82 -9.66 23.63
C GLU A 451 -15.81 -11.20 23.73
N ASP A 452 -16.97 -11.84 23.59
CA ASP A 452 -17.11 -13.30 23.58
C ASP A 452 -16.41 -13.94 22.37
N MET A 453 -16.24 -13.20 21.27
CA MET A 453 -15.40 -13.58 20.12
C MET A 453 -13.90 -13.32 20.34
N GLY A 454 -13.51 -12.82 21.51
CA GLY A 454 -12.13 -12.60 21.95
C GLY A 454 -11.51 -11.31 21.44
N PHE A 455 -12.31 -10.25 21.24
CA PHE A 455 -11.83 -8.90 20.98
C PHE A 455 -11.73 -8.08 22.27
N SER A 456 -10.78 -7.16 22.34
CA SER A 456 -10.77 -6.06 23.32
C SER A 456 -11.67 -4.93 22.84
N ILE A 457 -12.59 -4.49 23.68
CA ILE A 457 -13.67 -3.57 23.30
C ILE A 457 -13.50 -2.19 23.92
N TYR A 458 -13.77 -1.16 23.13
CA TYR A 458 -13.84 0.24 23.54
C TYR A 458 -15.17 0.82 23.03
N VAL A 459 -16.12 1.04 23.94
CA VAL A 459 -17.42 1.64 23.62
C VAL A 459 -17.32 3.17 23.70
N ASN A 460 -17.98 3.88 22.79
CA ASN A 460 -17.92 5.35 22.64
C ASN A 460 -16.47 5.85 22.55
N ALA A 461 -15.66 5.17 21.74
CA ALA A 461 -14.23 5.45 21.65
C ALA A 461 -13.99 6.75 20.86
N VAL A 462 -13.19 7.65 21.42
CA VAL A 462 -12.75 8.86 20.70
C VAL A 462 -11.53 8.51 19.85
N LYS A 463 -11.59 8.82 18.56
CA LYS A 463 -10.54 8.51 17.58
C LYS A 463 -10.13 9.76 16.82
N ALA A 464 -8.82 9.91 16.63
CA ALA A 464 -8.24 11.03 15.90
C ALA A 464 -8.47 10.88 14.39
N THR A 465 -8.74 12.01 13.74
CA THR A 465 -8.85 12.12 12.29
C THR A 465 -7.59 12.71 11.67
N ARG A 466 -7.42 12.52 10.35
CA ARG A 466 -6.28 13.03 9.56
C ARG A 466 -6.20 14.54 9.56
N ARG A 467 -7.28 15.23 9.93
CA ARG A 467 -7.38 16.69 10.03
C ARG A 467 -7.17 17.21 11.46
N ASN A 468 -6.63 16.38 12.36
CA ASN A 468 -6.43 16.69 13.78
C ASN A 468 -7.74 17.03 14.53
N ALA A 469 -8.88 16.49 14.08
CA ALA A 469 -10.12 16.49 14.85
C ALA A 469 -10.29 15.16 15.59
N GLU A 470 -11.22 15.10 16.52
CA GLU A 470 -11.61 13.89 17.23
C GLU A 470 -13.05 13.52 16.88
N ILE A 471 -13.29 12.25 16.57
CA ILE A 471 -14.64 11.72 16.33
C ILE A 471 -14.93 10.57 17.29
N GLU A 472 -16.15 10.55 17.83
CA GLU A 472 -16.65 9.44 18.64
C GLU A 472 -17.15 8.32 17.72
N VAL A 473 -16.70 7.10 17.96
CA VAL A 473 -17.20 5.89 17.30
C VAL A 473 -17.95 5.03 18.31
N ASP A 474 -19.09 4.44 17.90
CA ASP A 474 -19.96 3.71 18.82
C ASP A 474 -19.24 2.54 19.49
N ILE A 475 -18.57 1.69 18.71
CA ILE A 475 -17.75 0.60 19.22
C ILE A 475 -16.49 0.46 18.36
N TRP A 476 -15.35 0.43 19.03
CA TRP A 476 -14.07 0.04 18.47
C TRP A 476 -13.61 -1.26 19.10
N ALA A 477 -13.32 -2.27 18.28
CA ALA A 477 -12.86 -3.56 18.76
C ALA A 477 -11.50 -3.91 18.15
N GLU A 478 -10.59 -4.43 18.98
CA GLU A 478 -9.25 -4.81 18.56
C GLU A 478 -8.94 -6.25 18.95
N LYS A 479 -8.29 -7.00 18.06
CA LYS A 479 -7.77 -8.33 18.38
C LYS A 479 -6.40 -8.51 17.78
N GLN A 480 -5.48 -9.07 18.56
CA GLN A 480 -4.16 -9.42 18.07
C GLN A 480 -4.28 -10.63 17.13
N VAL A 481 -3.97 -10.44 15.85
CA VAL A 481 -3.95 -11.50 14.84
C VAL A 481 -2.54 -11.55 14.25
N GLY A 482 -1.76 -12.53 14.70
CA GLY A 482 -0.32 -12.57 14.44
C GLY A 482 0.39 -11.38 15.10
N MET A 483 1.10 -10.57 14.31
CA MET A 483 1.79 -9.36 14.80
C MET A 483 0.97 -8.07 14.61
N SER A 484 -0.19 -8.14 13.97
CA SER A 484 -1.03 -6.97 13.70
C SER A 484 -2.25 -6.93 14.62
N ARG A 485 -2.76 -5.72 14.84
CA ARG A 485 -4.06 -5.51 15.50
C ARG A 485 -5.14 -5.47 14.42
N PHE A 486 -5.97 -6.51 14.37
CA PHE A 486 -7.18 -6.49 13.56
C PHE A 486 -8.20 -5.58 14.25
N LYS A 487 -8.65 -4.56 13.53
CA LYS A 487 -9.47 -3.46 14.07
C LYS A 487 -10.85 -3.50 13.42
N ILE A 488 -11.88 -3.44 14.23
CA ILE A 488 -13.27 -3.43 13.78
C ILE A 488 -13.90 -2.13 14.28
N HIS A 489 -14.55 -1.44 13.35
CA HIS A 489 -15.42 -0.33 13.66
C HIS A 489 -16.87 -0.83 13.57
N VAL A 490 -17.68 -0.55 14.59
CA VAL A 490 -19.13 -0.81 14.53
C VAL A 490 -19.88 0.48 14.77
N SER A 491 -20.83 0.77 13.89
CA SER A 491 -21.86 1.80 14.08
C SER A 491 -23.19 1.14 14.41
N CYS A 492 -23.88 1.68 15.41
CA CYS A 492 -25.08 1.13 16.00
C CYS A 492 -26.26 2.10 15.80
N GLY A 493 -27.08 1.88 14.77
CA GLY A 493 -28.28 2.69 14.49
C GLY A 493 -29.57 2.09 15.03
N ASN A 494 -29.87 2.29 16.32
CA ASN A 494 -31.12 1.79 16.94
C ASN A 494 -32.29 2.79 16.76
N TRP A 495 -32.56 3.20 15.52
CA TRP A 495 -33.51 4.25 15.18
C TRP A 495 -34.94 3.71 14.98
N ASP A 496 -35.95 4.57 15.17
CA ASP A 496 -37.35 4.19 14.92
C ASP A 496 -37.69 4.08 13.42
N ARG A 497 -36.86 4.70 12.57
CA ARG A 497 -36.95 4.71 11.10
C ARG A 497 -35.84 3.89 10.47
N ASP A 498 -36.06 3.46 9.22
CA ASP A 498 -35.04 2.82 8.40
C ASP A 498 -33.86 3.76 8.16
N ILE A 499 -32.65 3.20 8.11
CA ILE A 499 -31.46 3.93 7.71
C ILE A 499 -31.53 4.29 6.22
N ASP A 500 -31.33 5.56 5.92
CA ASP A 500 -31.31 6.11 4.58
C ASP A 500 -29.88 6.24 4.04
N ARG A 501 -29.78 6.62 2.77
CA ARG A 501 -28.51 6.70 2.05
C ARG A 501 -27.58 7.79 2.63
N LEU A 502 -28.14 8.86 3.18
CA LEU A 502 -27.36 9.98 3.72
C LEU A 502 -26.65 9.55 5.00
N ALA A 503 -27.34 8.85 5.90
CA ALA A 503 -26.76 8.32 7.12
C ALA A 503 -25.56 7.38 6.86
N VAL A 504 -25.65 6.51 5.84
CA VAL A 504 -24.54 5.65 5.44
C VAL A 504 -23.37 6.47 4.87
N ALA A 505 -23.64 7.46 4.02
CA ALA A 505 -22.61 8.30 3.42
C ALA A 505 -21.87 9.15 4.48
N GLU A 506 -22.58 9.64 5.48
CA GLU A 506 -22.00 10.37 6.61
C GLU A 506 -21.08 9.47 7.43
N GLU A 507 -21.52 8.27 7.81
CA GLU A 507 -20.67 7.32 8.55
C GLU A 507 -19.46 6.86 7.74
N SER A 508 -19.64 6.58 6.45
CA SER A 508 -18.54 6.26 5.53
C SER A 508 -17.49 7.38 5.49
N SER A 509 -17.95 8.63 5.37
CA SER A 509 -17.07 9.80 5.33
C SER A 509 -16.31 10.00 6.64
N LYS A 510 -16.97 9.81 7.79
CA LYS A 510 -16.34 9.88 9.13
C LYS A 510 -15.22 8.85 9.27
N ILE A 511 -15.49 7.59 8.93
CA ILE A 511 -14.51 6.50 9.05
C ILE A 511 -13.32 6.73 8.13
N MET A 512 -13.55 7.23 6.90
CA MET A 512 -12.48 7.48 5.93
C MET A 512 -11.52 8.61 6.34
N ASP A 513 -11.97 9.51 7.23
CA ASP A 513 -11.13 10.57 7.79
C ASP A 513 -10.29 10.10 9.00
N LEU A 514 -10.48 8.88 9.51
CA LEU A 514 -9.68 8.36 10.64
C LEU A 514 -8.18 8.23 10.28
N VAL A 515 -7.33 8.52 11.27
CA VAL A 515 -5.88 8.24 11.19
C VAL A 515 -5.64 6.73 11.09
N GLU A 516 -6.34 5.96 11.93
CA GLU A 516 -6.30 4.50 11.91
C GLU A 516 -7.56 3.94 11.25
N LEU A 517 -7.43 3.39 10.05
CA LEU A 517 -8.57 2.78 9.36
C LEU A 517 -8.90 1.39 9.94
N PRO A 518 -10.18 1.07 10.17
CA PRO A 518 -10.60 -0.27 10.55
C PRO A 518 -10.48 -1.25 9.38
N HIS A 519 -10.21 -2.52 9.69
CA HIS A 519 -10.12 -3.61 8.72
C HIS A 519 -11.51 -4.16 8.35
N LEU A 520 -12.46 -4.08 9.28
CA LEU A 520 -13.86 -4.45 9.07
C LEU A 520 -14.75 -3.32 9.62
N ARG A 521 -15.74 -2.93 8.82
CA ARG A 521 -16.75 -1.93 9.18
C ARG A 521 -18.08 -2.65 9.30
N ILE A 522 -18.74 -2.54 10.43
CA ILE A 522 -20.02 -3.18 10.68
C ILE A 522 -21.05 -2.10 10.94
N LEU A 523 -22.22 -2.24 10.34
CA LEU A 523 -23.38 -1.40 10.60
C LEU A 523 -24.50 -2.28 11.15
N VAL A 524 -24.84 -2.09 12.43
CA VAL A 524 -25.91 -2.84 13.11
C VAL A 524 -27.13 -1.94 13.23
N VAL A 525 -28.23 -2.34 12.60
CA VAL A 525 -29.43 -1.51 12.46
C VAL A 525 -30.69 -2.33 12.61
N LYS A 526 -31.80 -1.68 12.99
CA LYS A 526 -33.13 -2.27 12.90
C LYS A 526 -33.45 -2.69 11.45
N SER A 527 -33.36 -1.73 10.53
CA SER A 527 -33.71 -1.89 9.12
C SER A 527 -33.00 -0.83 8.28
N ILE A 528 -32.68 -1.16 7.03
CA ILE A 528 -32.01 -0.25 6.09
C ILE A 528 -32.72 -0.24 4.74
N SER A 529 -32.84 0.94 4.13
CA SER A 529 -33.41 1.03 2.77
C SER A 529 -32.52 0.34 1.74
N LYS A 530 -33.11 -0.22 0.67
CA LYS A 530 -32.35 -0.94 -0.38
C LYS A 530 -31.24 -0.08 -1.01
N THR A 531 -31.49 1.21 -1.20
CA THR A 531 -30.52 2.16 -1.75
C THR A 531 -29.38 2.45 -0.77
N ALA A 532 -29.67 2.51 0.53
CA ALA A 532 -28.66 2.67 1.57
C ALA A 532 -27.82 1.40 1.76
N LYS A 533 -28.45 0.22 1.72
CA LYS A 533 -27.75 -1.07 1.76
C LYS A 533 -26.78 -1.23 0.60
N GLY A 534 -27.22 -0.91 -0.62
CA GLY A 534 -26.35 -0.92 -1.79
C GLY A 534 -25.16 0.06 -1.69
N LEU A 535 -25.34 1.21 -1.03
CA LEU A 535 -24.23 2.12 -0.74
C LEU A 535 -23.29 1.56 0.33
N ALA A 536 -23.86 1.00 1.41
CA ALA A 536 -23.09 0.39 2.49
C ALA A 536 -22.18 -0.73 1.97
N ASP A 537 -22.70 -1.60 1.10
CA ASP A 537 -21.93 -2.67 0.45
C ASP A 537 -20.78 -2.11 -0.40
N LEU A 538 -21.02 -1.04 -1.17
CA LEU A 538 -20.00 -0.37 -2.00
C LEU A 538 -18.90 0.28 -1.15
N ASP A 539 -19.25 0.79 0.02
CA ASP A 539 -18.35 1.46 0.96
C ASP A 539 -17.67 0.47 1.94
N GLY A 540 -17.92 -0.84 1.76
CA GLY A 540 -17.28 -1.92 2.50
C GLY A 540 -17.83 -2.14 3.91
N PHE A 541 -19.08 -1.75 4.16
CA PHE A 541 -19.78 -2.10 5.40
C PHE A 541 -20.38 -3.50 5.30
N PHE A 542 -20.23 -4.26 6.38
CA PHE A 542 -21.04 -5.43 6.65
C PHE A 542 -22.29 -5.02 7.43
N VAL A 543 -23.47 -5.16 6.83
CA VAL A 543 -24.72 -4.71 7.44
C VAL A 543 -25.44 -5.86 8.13
N ILE A 544 -25.76 -5.70 9.42
CA ILE A 544 -26.60 -6.62 10.20
C ILE A 544 -27.94 -5.94 10.45
N GLU A 545 -29.00 -6.49 9.85
CA GLU A 545 -30.38 -6.03 10.04
C GLU A 545 -31.07 -6.89 11.11
N LEU A 546 -31.53 -6.25 12.19
CA LEU A 546 -32.18 -6.93 13.31
C LEU A 546 -33.69 -7.16 13.09
N GLY A 547 -34.30 -6.44 12.14
CA GLY A 547 -35.73 -6.46 11.85
C GLY A 547 -36.59 -5.66 12.83
N GLU A 548 -36.18 -5.55 14.09
CA GLU A 548 -36.85 -4.80 15.13
C GLU A 548 -35.90 -3.95 15.98
N LYS A 549 -36.47 -3.04 16.78
CA LYS A 549 -35.70 -2.14 17.65
C LYS A 549 -35.17 -2.94 18.84
N THR A 550 -33.90 -2.74 19.18
CA THR A 550 -33.30 -3.38 20.35
C THR A 550 -33.83 -2.72 21.62
N VAL A 551 -34.36 -3.53 22.52
CA VAL A 551 -34.84 -3.19 23.87
C VAL A 551 -34.37 -4.27 24.85
N LYS A 552 -34.38 -4.00 26.16
CA LYS A 552 -33.97 -4.99 27.16
C LYS A 552 -34.69 -6.34 27.05
N ALA A 553 -35.95 -6.35 26.59
CA ALA A 553 -36.76 -7.56 26.48
C ALA A 553 -36.30 -8.52 25.37
N ASN A 554 -35.69 -8.02 24.28
CA ASN A 554 -35.21 -8.82 23.15
C ASN A 554 -33.68 -8.83 23.04
N ALA A 555 -32.96 -8.37 24.07
CA ALA A 555 -31.50 -8.25 24.05
C ALA A 555 -30.80 -9.61 23.78
N GLN A 556 -31.38 -10.71 24.27
CA GLN A 556 -30.86 -12.06 24.03
C GLN A 556 -31.02 -12.48 22.57
N ASP A 557 -32.18 -12.22 21.95
CA ASP A 557 -32.43 -12.56 20.54
C ASP A 557 -31.52 -11.74 19.60
N VAL A 558 -31.30 -10.47 19.96
CA VAL A 558 -30.36 -9.58 19.27
C VAL A 558 -28.93 -10.08 19.42
N TYR A 559 -28.53 -10.50 20.62
CA TYR A 559 -27.22 -11.12 20.88
C TYR A 559 -27.00 -12.33 19.97
N GLU A 560 -27.96 -13.27 19.96
CA GLU A 560 -27.86 -14.51 19.18
C GLU A 560 -27.80 -14.23 17.67
N THR A 561 -28.58 -13.26 17.20
CA THR A 561 -28.57 -12.85 15.79
C THR A 561 -27.21 -12.28 15.39
N ILE A 562 -26.68 -11.31 16.15
CA ILE A 562 -25.37 -10.70 15.84
C ILE A 562 -24.25 -11.74 15.97
N TYR A 563 -24.28 -12.56 17.01
CA TYR A 563 -23.29 -13.62 17.22
C TYR A 563 -23.28 -14.61 16.06
N ARG A 564 -24.45 -15.00 15.55
CA ARG A 564 -24.57 -15.89 14.38
C ARG A 564 -23.97 -15.27 13.13
N GLU A 565 -24.38 -14.05 12.78
CA GLU A 565 -23.89 -13.36 11.57
C GLU A 565 -22.37 -13.17 11.60
N LEU A 566 -21.82 -12.68 12.74
CA LEU A 566 -20.38 -12.48 12.88
C LEU A 566 -19.60 -13.80 12.93
N SER A 567 -20.15 -14.83 13.58
CA SER A 567 -19.54 -16.16 13.58
C SER A 567 -19.44 -16.74 12.18
N GLU A 568 -20.47 -16.54 11.36
CA GLU A 568 -20.47 -17.00 9.96
C GLU A 568 -19.38 -16.28 9.15
N ILE A 569 -19.25 -14.96 9.28
CA ILE A 569 -18.18 -14.19 8.63
C ILE A 569 -16.80 -14.74 9.02
N PHE A 570 -16.51 -14.80 10.32
CA PHE A 570 -15.18 -15.21 10.79
C PHE A 570 -14.88 -16.68 10.47
N THR A 571 -15.90 -17.53 10.47
CA THR A 571 -15.75 -18.94 10.08
C THR A 571 -15.49 -19.05 8.57
N ASN A 572 -16.23 -18.34 7.73
CA ASN A 572 -16.08 -18.41 6.27
C ASN A 572 -14.75 -17.82 5.77
N ILE A 573 -14.15 -16.90 6.52
CA ILE A 573 -12.81 -16.36 6.24
C ILE A 573 -11.71 -17.28 6.79
N ALA A 574 -12.03 -18.19 7.72
CA ALA A 574 -11.07 -19.13 8.26
C ALA A 574 -10.63 -20.15 7.19
N PRO A 575 -9.37 -20.62 7.21
CA PRO A 575 -8.89 -21.66 6.31
C PRO A 575 -9.85 -22.87 6.25
N LEU A 576 -10.14 -23.39 5.04
CA LEU A 576 -11.11 -24.48 4.80
C LEU A 576 -10.96 -25.70 5.72
N LYS A 577 -9.76 -25.98 6.23
CA LYS A 577 -9.52 -27.05 7.21
C LYS A 577 -10.17 -26.76 8.56
N LEU A 578 -10.15 -25.52 9.04
CA LEU A 578 -10.84 -25.09 10.26
C LEU A 578 -12.34 -25.05 10.07
N VAL A 579 -12.82 -24.62 8.89
CA VAL A 579 -14.26 -24.70 8.53
C VAL A 579 -14.73 -26.16 8.54
N GLY A 580 -13.96 -27.08 7.98
CA GLY A 580 -14.26 -28.51 8.02
C GLY A 580 -14.29 -29.08 9.44
N ILE A 581 -13.42 -28.61 10.33
CA ILE A 581 -13.42 -28.99 11.75
C ILE A 581 -14.63 -28.40 12.47
N ALA A 582 -14.89 -27.10 12.33
CA ALA A 582 -16.03 -26.41 12.93
C ALA A 582 -17.37 -27.03 12.51
N ARG A 583 -17.51 -27.38 11.22
CA ARG A 583 -18.72 -28.06 10.70
C ARG A 583 -18.92 -29.44 11.32
N ARG A 584 -17.85 -30.21 11.55
CA ARG A 584 -17.94 -31.49 12.27
C ARG A 584 -18.29 -31.29 13.74
N VAL A 585 -17.70 -30.29 14.39
CA VAL A 585 -17.99 -29.98 15.81
C VAL A 585 -19.45 -29.55 15.98
N ASN A 586 -19.97 -28.67 15.12
CA ASN A 586 -21.39 -28.27 15.15
C ASN A 586 -22.31 -29.47 14.89
N LYS A 587 -21.99 -30.32 13.91
CA LYS A 587 -22.77 -31.55 13.66
C LYS A 587 -22.79 -32.46 14.90
N THR A 588 -21.65 -32.66 15.56
CA THR A 588 -21.58 -33.45 16.79
C THR A 588 -22.32 -32.78 17.96
N ALA A 589 -22.30 -31.45 18.06
CA ALA A 589 -23.05 -30.72 19.07
C ALA A 589 -24.58 -30.84 18.86
N GLU A 590 -25.05 -30.77 17.61
CA GLU A 590 -26.45 -31.01 17.25
C GLU A 590 -26.87 -32.46 17.57
N GLU A 591 -26.03 -33.44 17.24
CA GLU A 591 -26.24 -34.85 17.59
C GLU A 591 -26.33 -35.05 19.11
N LEU A 592 -25.44 -34.43 19.89
CA LEU A 592 -25.47 -34.47 21.35
C LEU A 592 -26.71 -33.77 21.93
N HIS A 593 -27.13 -32.64 21.35
CA HIS A 593 -28.34 -31.94 21.77
C HIS A 593 -29.60 -32.80 21.51
N SER A 594 -29.66 -33.46 20.36
CA SER A 594 -30.72 -34.43 20.03
C SER A 594 -30.75 -35.59 21.04
N ILE A 595 -29.60 -36.17 21.37
CA ILE A 595 -29.49 -37.24 22.38
C ILE A 595 -29.95 -36.75 23.75
N ALA A 596 -29.57 -35.54 24.16
CA ALA A 596 -29.97 -34.95 25.43
C ALA A 596 -31.49 -34.69 25.51
N GLN A 597 -32.11 -34.24 24.42
CA GLN A 597 -33.57 -34.10 24.32
C GLN A 597 -34.27 -35.45 24.39
N GLU A 598 -33.72 -36.48 23.74
CA GLU A 598 -34.26 -37.84 23.75
C GLU A 598 -34.15 -38.48 25.14
N LEU A 599 -33.02 -38.31 25.82
CA LEU A 599 -32.83 -38.70 27.22
C LEU A 599 -33.78 -37.95 28.16
N SER A 600 -34.01 -36.66 27.93
CA SER A 600 -34.96 -35.87 28.73
C SER A 600 -36.38 -36.38 28.56
N ARG A 601 -36.81 -36.70 27.33
CA ARG A 601 -38.11 -37.32 27.04
C ARG A 601 -38.24 -38.71 27.67
N LEU A 602 -37.19 -39.54 27.59
CA LEU A 602 -37.18 -40.85 28.23
C LEU A 602 -37.27 -40.72 29.76
N SER A 603 -36.58 -39.77 30.37
CA SER A 603 -36.64 -39.53 31.81
C SER A 603 -38.02 -39.06 32.30
N GLN A 604 -38.78 -38.38 31.45
CA GLN A 604 -40.15 -37.96 31.74
C GLN A 604 -41.17 -39.11 31.63
N ASN A 605 -40.89 -40.13 30.81
CA ASN A 605 -41.71 -41.34 30.70
C ASN A 605 -41.44 -42.39 31.80
N TYR A 606 -40.42 -42.18 32.63
CA TYR A 606 -40.06 -43.02 33.78
C TYR A 606 -40.44 -42.40 35.15
N ARG A 607 -41.24 -41.32 35.14
CA ARG A 607 -42.03 -40.86 36.29
C ARG A 607 -43.48 -41.27 36.08
#